data_AF-A0A9D6I6A5-F1
#
_entry.id   AF-A0A9D6I6A5-F1
#
_cell.length_a   1.000
_cell.length_b   1.000
_cell.length_c   1.000
_cell.angle_alpha   90.00
_cell.angle_beta   90.00
_cell.angle_gamma   90.00
#
_symmetry.space_group_name_H-M   'P 1'
#
loop_
_entity.id
_entity.type
_entity.pdbx_description
1 polymer ?
#
loop_
_entity_poly.entity_id
_entity_poly.type
_entity_poly.pdbx_seq_one_letter_code
_entity_poly.pdbx_strand_id
1 'polypeptide(L)'
;MPFLYWAGAAWAGALSAAQGDLDLLAELPVAGALVGRVLALDETYELGAAHEFFVSYEGSRPGGSASRAREHYHRALGISGGRRASAHLALAEAVTIREQNLAEFRGLLAAARAVDHDRVPHLRLVNTIARRRALWLESRIPDLFLAAGDGEENP
;
A
#
# COMPACT_ATOMS: atom_id res chain seq x y z
N MET A 1 -6.15 -12.25 17.73
CA MET A 1 -6.16 -11.68 16.37
C MET A 1 -5.55 -10.29 16.31
N PRO A 2 -6.01 -9.27 17.07
CA PRO A 2 -5.45 -7.92 16.98
C PRO A 2 -3.96 -7.83 17.31
N PHE A 3 -3.50 -8.55 18.34
CA PHE A 3 -2.08 -8.55 18.74
C PHE A 3 -1.15 -9.07 17.64
N LEU A 4 -1.56 -10.05 16.83
CA LEU A 4 -0.74 -10.58 15.74
C LEU A 4 -0.61 -9.56 14.60
N TYR A 5 -1.75 -8.95 14.22
CA TYR A 5 -1.76 -7.94 13.17
C TYR A 5 -0.95 -6.71 13.57
N TRP A 6 -1.25 -6.12 14.73
CA TRP A 6 -0.58 -4.89 15.17
C TRP A 6 0.90 -5.10 15.51
N ALA A 7 1.29 -6.29 16.01
CA ALA A 7 2.70 -6.62 16.16
C ALA A 7 3.41 -6.69 14.79
N GLY A 8 2.84 -7.40 13.81
CA GLY A 8 3.42 -7.48 12.46
C GLY A 8 3.47 -6.14 11.73
N ALA A 9 2.41 -5.33 11.84
CA ALA A 9 2.32 -4.01 11.24
C ALA A 9 3.31 -3.03 11.89
N ALA A 10 3.42 -3.03 13.23
CA ALA A 10 4.40 -2.20 13.94
C ALA A 10 5.83 -2.61 13.56
N TRP A 11 6.09 -3.91 13.41
CA TRP A 11 7.38 -4.42 12.95
C TRP A 11 7.71 -3.90 11.55
N ALA A 12 6.80 -4.04 10.59
CA ALA A 12 6.98 -3.51 9.24
C ALA A 12 7.13 -1.98 9.21
N GLY A 13 6.45 -1.27 10.11
CA GLY A 13 6.61 0.18 10.28
C GLY A 13 8.03 0.54 10.74
N ALA A 14 8.59 -0.20 11.71
CA ALA A 14 9.98 0.00 12.15
C ALA A 14 10.98 -0.27 11.01
N LEU A 15 10.76 -1.34 10.23
CA LEU A 15 11.56 -1.66 9.04
C LEU A 15 11.53 -0.54 8.00
N SER A 16 10.35 0.04 7.75
CA SER A 16 10.21 1.14 6.79
C SER A 16 10.86 2.44 7.26
N ALA A 17 10.95 2.67 8.57
CA ALA A 17 11.57 3.87 9.14
C ALA A 17 13.11 3.77 9.18
N ALA A 18 13.66 2.57 9.31
CA ALA A 18 15.10 2.29 9.32
C ALA A 18 15.67 2.08 7.90
N GLN A 19 15.42 3.01 6.98
CA GLN A 19 15.95 2.89 5.61
C GLN A 19 17.49 2.84 5.63
N GLY A 20 18.04 1.72 5.16
CA GLY A 20 19.49 1.49 5.10
C GLY A 20 20.03 0.49 6.13
N ASP A 21 19.20 -0.01 7.05
CA ASP A 21 19.58 -1.05 8.00
C ASP A 21 19.31 -2.45 7.44
N LEU A 22 20.37 -3.13 7.00
CA LEU A 22 20.30 -4.47 6.42
C LEU A 22 19.91 -5.54 7.46
N ASP A 23 20.20 -5.33 8.74
CA ASP A 23 19.88 -6.30 9.79
C ASP A 23 18.37 -6.29 10.07
N LEU A 24 17.74 -5.11 10.04
CA LEU A 24 16.28 -5.01 10.13
C LEU A 24 15.60 -5.69 8.92
N LEU A 25 16.13 -5.57 7.69
CA LEU A 25 15.55 -6.26 6.53
C LEU A 25 15.47 -7.79 6.69
N ALA A 26 16.36 -8.39 7.48
CA ALA A 26 16.33 -9.83 7.79
C ALA A 26 15.11 -10.22 8.64
N GLU A 27 14.45 -9.28 9.32
CA GLU A 27 13.28 -9.51 10.16
C GLU A 27 11.96 -9.34 9.40
N LEU A 28 11.98 -8.89 8.14
CA LEU A 28 10.79 -8.78 7.30
C LEU A 28 9.95 -10.08 7.24
N PRO A 29 10.55 -11.29 7.13
CA PRO A 29 9.79 -12.55 7.17
C PRO A 29 9.01 -12.76 8.47
N VAL A 30 9.44 -12.19 9.60
CA VAL A 30 8.71 -12.29 10.88
C VAL A 30 7.40 -11.52 10.80
N ALA A 31 7.44 -10.28 10.29
CA ALA A 31 6.24 -9.49 10.04
C ALA A 31 5.29 -10.21 9.07
N GLY A 32 5.85 -10.77 8.00
CA GLY A 32 5.10 -11.58 7.02
C GLY A 32 4.43 -12.81 7.65
N ALA A 33 5.12 -13.54 8.54
CA ALA A 33 4.57 -14.72 9.20
C ALA A 33 3.43 -14.36 10.17
N LEU A 34 3.57 -13.28 10.94
CA LEU A 34 2.54 -12.82 11.87
C LEU A 34 1.26 -12.42 11.14
N VAL A 35 1.38 -11.58 10.09
CA VAL A 35 0.21 -11.15 9.30
C VAL A 35 -0.32 -12.29 8.42
N GLY A 36 0.56 -13.18 7.96
CA GLY A 36 0.16 -14.41 7.25
C GLY A 36 -0.71 -15.32 8.11
N ARG A 37 -0.42 -15.41 9.41
CA ARG A 37 -1.28 -16.13 10.35
C ARG A 37 -2.64 -15.46 10.54
N VAL A 38 -2.68 -14.12 10.54
CA VAL A 38 -3.96 -13.38 10.57
C VAL A 38 -4.79 -13.73 9.34
N LEU A 39 -4.18 -13.66 8.15
CA LEU A 39 -4.84 -13.98 6.88
C LEU A 39 -5.41 -15.40 6.85
N ALA A 40 -4.67 -16.38 7.38
CA ALA A 40 -5.10 -17.78 7.44
C ALA A 40 -6.23 -18.03 8.46
N LEU A 41 -6.38 -17.16 9.46
CA LEU A 41 -7.40 -17.29 10.51
C LEU A 41 -8.68 -16.51 10.20
N ASP A 42 -8.53 -15.32 9.62
CA ASP A 42 -9.62 -14.46 9.20
C ASP A 42 -9.14 -13.54 8.07
N GLU A 43 -9.45 -13.93 6.83
CA GLU A 43 -9.08 -13.11 5.66
C GLU A 43 -9.81 -11.76 5.64
N THR A 44 -10.95 -11.65 6.32
CA THR A 44 -11.79 -10.44 6.34
C THR A 44 -11.40 -9.44 7.42
N TYR A 45 -10.41 -9.78 8.25
CA TYR A 45 -9.94 -9.00 9.39
C TYR A 45 -9.77 -7.52 9.03
N GLU A 46 -10.43 -6.65 9.80
CA GLU A 46 -10.48 -5.20 9.60
C GLU A 46 -10.76 -4.78 8.15
N LEU A 47 -11.74 -5.41 7.48
CA LEU A 47 -12.08 -5.11 6.09
C LEU A 47 -10.91 -5.39 5.11
N GLY A 48 -10.16 -6.47 5.35
CA GLY A 48 -9.08 -6.92 4.46
C GLY A 48 -7.73 -6.28 4.72
N ALA A 49 -7.48 -5.80 5.95
CA ALA A 49 -6.23 -5.14 6.33
C ALA A 49 -5.00 -6.03 6.13
N ALA A 50 -5.13 -7.35 6.35
CA ALA A 50 -4.06 -8.30 6.13
C ALA A 50 -3.68 -8.41 4.65
N HIS A 51 -4.65 -8.36 3.75
CA HIS A 51 -4.38 -8.32 2.31
C HIS A 51 -3.67 -7.01 1.93
N GLU A 52 -4.13 -5.86 2.42
CA GLU A 52 -3.47 -4.57 2.18
C GLU A 52 -2.00 -4.58 2.64
N PHE A 53 -1.71 -5.13 3.82
CA PHE A 53 -0.33 -5.33 4.29
C PHE A 53 0.51 -6.11 3.28
N PHE A 54 -0.04 -7.21 2.73
CA PHE A 54 0.70 -8.04 1.78
C PHE A 54 0.96 -7.35 0.43
N VAL A 55 0.17 -6.34 0.06
CA VAL A 55 0.48 -5.50 -1.12
C VAL A 55 1.81 -4.79 -0.93
N SER A 56 1.97 -4.08 0.19
CA SER A 56 3.22 -3.38 0.51
C SER A 56 4.36 -4.36 0.80
N TYR A 57 4.09 -5.46 1.50
CA TYR A 57 5.07 -6.50 1.80
C TYR A 57 5.72 -7.09 0.54
N GLU A 58 4.92 -7.41 -0.48
CA GLU A 58 5.42 -7.88 -1.77
C GLU A 58 6.20 -6.79 -2.52
N GLY A 59 5.86 -5.52 -2.34
CA GLY A 59 6.64 -4.40 -2.85
C GLY A 59 7.98 -4.21 -2.16
N SER A 60 8.09 -4.50 -0.86
CA SER A 60 9.28 -4.19 -0.07
C SER A 60 10.30 -5.31 0.04
N ARG A 61 9.89 -6.58 -0.12
CA ARG A 61 10.79 -7.72 0.11
C ARG A 61 11.68 -8.03 -1.10
N PRO A 62 12.93 -8.50 -0.89
CA PRO A 62 13.73 -9.09 -1.95
C PRO A 62 12.99 -10.25 -2.63
N GLY A 63 12.97 -10.25 -3.97
CA GLY A 63 12.24 -11.26 -4.75
C GLY A 63 10.71 -11.19 -4.61
N GLY A 64 10.17 -10.06 -4.15
CA GLY A 64 8.73 -9.81 -4.11
C GLY A 64 8.08 -9.82 -5.50
N SER A 65 6.76 -10.03 -5.54
CA SER A 65 6.03 -10.20 -6.79
C SER A 65 4.92 -9.15 -6.97
N ALA A 66 5.00 -8.41 -8.08
CA ALA A 66 3.95 -7.49 -8.50
C ALA A 66 2.61 -8.20 -8.78
N SER A 67 2.63 -9.44 -9.28
CA SER A 67 1.40 -10.20 -9.51
C SER A 67 0.72 -10.55 -8.18
N ARG A 68 1.48 -11.02 -7.19
CA ARG A 68 0.97 -11.31 -5.84
C ARG A 68 0.46 -10.05 -5.15
N ALA A 69 1.18 -8.93 -5.28
CA ALA A 69 0.72 -7.65 -4.76
C ALA A 69 -0.66 -7.26 -5.34
N ARG A 70 -0.84 -7.42 -6.66
CA ARG A 70 -2.14 -7.18 -7.33
C ARG A 70 -3.23 -8.15 -6.86
N GLU A 71 -2.92 -9.44 -6.69
CA GLU A 71 -3.87 -10.41 -6.14
C GLU A 71 -4.37 -10.00 -4.74
N HIS A 72 -3.45 -9.66 -3.84
CA HIS A 72 -3.80 -9.18 -2.51
C HIS A 72 -4.60 -7.88 -2.56
N TYR A 73 -4.23 -6.94 -3.45
CA TYR A 73 -4.98 -5.71 -3.66
C TYR A 73 -6.44 -5.98 -4.08
N HIS A 74 -6.66 -6.84 -5.07
CA HIS A 74 -8.02 -7.18 -5.51
C HIS A 74 -8.85 -7.83 -4.40
N ARG A 75 -8.24 -8.69 -3.58
CA ARG A 75 -8.91 -9.28 -2.41
C ARG A 75 -9.24 -8.22 -1.36
N ALA A 76 -8.32 -7.31 -1.05
CA ALA A 76 -8.58 -6.20 -0.13
C ALA A 76 -9.74 -5.31 -0.61
N LEU A 77 -9.83 -5.02 -1.91
CA LEU A 77 -10.96 -4.28 -2.49
C LEU A 77 -12.26 -5.05 -2.41
N GLY A 78 -12.25 -6.36 -2.71
CA GLY A 78 -13.44 -7.21 -2.62
C GLY A 78 -14.02 -7.26 -1.21
N ILE A 79 -13.16 -7.43 -0.20
CA ILE A 79 -13.57 -7.49 1.21
C ILE A 79 -14.03 -6.12 1.72
N SER A 80 -13.27 -5.06 1.41
CA SER A 80 -13.63 -3.71 1.86
C SER A 80 -14.80 -3.10 1.10
N GLY A 81 -15.17 -3.65 -0.05
CA GLY A 81 -16.13 -3.06 -0.98
C GLY A 81 -15.62 -1.75 -1.60
N GLY A 82 -14.30 -1.63 -1.79
CA GLY A 82 -13.65 -0.41 -2.30
C GLY A 82 -13.68 0.78 -1.34
N ARG A 83 -13.96 0.55 -0.05
CA ARG A 83 -14.12 1.63 0.96
C ARG A 83 -12.82 1.99 1.69
N ARG A 84 -11.73 1.25 1.45
CA ARG A 84 -10.39 1.52 2.00
C ARG A 84 -9.54 2.22 0.94
N ALA A 85 -9.40 3.54 1.06
CA ALA A 85 -8.60 4.32 0.11
C ALA A 85 -7.11 3.95 0.12
N SER A 86 -6.60 3.54 1.29
CA SER A 86 -5.19 3.18 1.49
C SER A 86 -4.76 1.95 0.68
N ALA A 87 -5.67 1.02 0.37
CA ALA A 87 -5.37 -0.14 -0.47
C ALA A 87 -4.94 0.25 -1.90
N HIS A 88 -5.53 1.31 -2.47
CA HIS A 88 -5.12 1.84 -3.76
C HIS A 88 -3.70 2.42 -3.71
N LEU A 89 -3.39 3.16 -2.64
CA LEU A 89 -2.07 3.75 -2.45
C LEU A 89 -0.99 2.69 -2.24
N ALA A 90 -1.31 1.64 -1.46
CA ALA A 90 -0.40 0.52 -1.25
C ALA A 90 0.06 -0.09 -2.58
N LEU A 91 -0.86 -0.32 -3.54
CA LEU A 91 -0.50 -0.85 -4.85
C LEU A 91 0.27 0.19 -5.69
N ALA A 92 -0.16 1.45 -5.68
CA ALA A 92 0.47 2.52 -6.43
C ALA A 92 1.96 2.62 -6.08
N GLU A 93 2.27 2.61 -4.79
CA GLU A 93 3.65 2.74 -4.29
C GLU A 93 4.46 1.44 -4.42
N ALA A 94 3.85 0.29 -4.14
CA ALA A 94 4.55 -1.00 -4.11
C ALA A 94 4.96 -1.52 -5.50
N VAL A 95 4.19 -1.16 -6.54
CA VAL A 95 4.29 -1.78 -7.86
C VAL A 95 4.55 -0.76 -8.96
N THR A 96 3.67 0.22 -9.11
CA THR A 96 3.64 1.02 -10.35
C THR A 96 4.84 1.96 -10.50
N ILE A 97 5.45 2.42 -9.40
CA ILE A 97 6.67 3.22 -9.44
C ILE A 97 7.84 2.39 -9.98
N ARG A 98 8.02 1.16 -9.50
CA ARG A 98 9.09 0.27 -9.98
C ARG A 98 8.89 -0.10 -11.45
N GLU A 99 7.65 -0.36 -11.85
CA GLU A 99 7.31 -0.69 -13.23
C GLU A 99 7.28 0.54 -14.15
N GLN A 100 7.46 1.75 -13.60
CA GLN A 100 7.34 3.03 -14.32
C GLN A 100 5.98 3.18 -15.05
N ASN A 101 4.92 2.56 -14.51
CA ASN A 101 3.58 2.61 -15.07
C ASN A 101 2.80 3.83 -14.55
N LEU A 102 3.07 5.00 -15.12
CA LEU A 102 2.45 6.27 -14.73
C LEU A 102 0.91 6.26 -14.90
N ALA A 103 0.40 5.55 -15.92
CA ALA A 103 -1.03 5.49 -16.18
C ALA A 103 -1.78 4.77 -15.07
N GLU A 104 -1.29 3.60 -14.65
CA GLU A 104 -1.86 2.85 -13.53
C GLU A 104 -1.70 3.61 -12.21
N PHE A 105 -0.54 4.24 -11.97
CA PHE A 105 -0.32 5.09 -10.80
C PHE A 105 -1.38 6.18 -10.67
N ARG A 106 -1.59 6.98 -11.72
CA ARG A 106 -2.61 8.03 -11.74
C ARG A 106 -4.02 7.47 -11.52
N GLY A 107 -4.34 6.34 -12.14
CA GLY A 107 -5.64 5.66 -11.94
C GLY A 107 -5.88 5.27 -10.48
N LEU A 108 -4.85 4.74 -9.80
CA LEU A 108 -4.91 4.35 -8.40
C LEU A 108 -5.05 5.57 -7.46
N LEU A 109 -4.31 6.65 -7.72
CA LEU A 109 -4.45 7.88 -6.92
C LEU A 109 -5.84 8.51 -7.09
N ALA A 110 -6.38 8.52 -8.31
CA ALA A 110 -7.75 8.97 -8.56
C ALA A 110 -8.78 8.10 -7.83
N ALA A 111 -8.63 6.77 -7.87
CA ALA A 111 -9.49 5.84 -7.14
C ALA A 111 -9.45 6.08 -5.63
N ALA A 112 -8.26 6.27 -5.04
CA ALA A 112 -8.10 6.59 -3.61
C ALA A 112 -8.83 7.87 -3.22
N ARG A 113 -8.79 8.91 -4.08
CA ARG A 113 -9.45 10.20 -3.85
C ARG A 113 -10.97 10.14 -4.00
N ALA A 114 -11.47 9.21 -4.82
CA ALA A 114 -12.90 9.02 -5.08
C ALA A 114 -13.62 8.25 -3.95
N VAL A 115 -12.88 7.63 -3.03
CA VAL A 115 -13.48 6.97 -1.86
C VAL A 115 -14.18 7.98 -0.96
N ASP A 116 -15.48 7.75 -0.75
CA ASP A 116 -16.28 8.49 0.23
C ASP A 116 -15.85 8.11 1.65
N HIS A 117 -15.18 9.06 2.33
CA HIS A 117 -14.65 8.87 3.68
C HIS A 117 -15.71 9.03 4.77
N ASP A 118 -16.91 9.53 4.47
CA ASP A 118 -17.98 9.67 5.45
C ASP A 118 -18.86 8.42 5.55
N ARG A 119 -18.83 7.57 4.53
CA ARG A 119 -19.65 6.36 4.43
C ARG A 119 -19.34 5.30 5.48
N VAL A 120 -18.09 5.21 5.95
CA VAL A 120 -17.66 4.23 6.96
C VAL A 120 -16.99 4.96 8.12
N PRO A 121 -17.70 5.25 9.23
CA PRO A 121 -17.20 6.11 10.30
C PRO A 121 -15.84 5.68 10.87
N HIS A 122 -15.60 4.37 11.05
CA HIS A 122 -14.34 3.87 11.58
C HIS A 122 -13.15 3.96 10.61
N LEU A 123 -13.41 4.14 9.29
CA LEU A 123 -12.37 4.36 8.28
C LEU A 123 -12.18 5.85 7.95
N ARG A 124 -13.03 6.75 8.46
CA ARG A 124 -13.02 8.18 8.08
C ARG A 124 -11.64 8.80 8.23
N LEU A 125 -10.98 8.59 9.36
CA LEU A 125 -9.65 9.13 9.61
C LEU A 125 -8.62 8.58 8.61
N VAL A 126 -8.57 7.25 8.46
CA VAL A 126 -7.62 6.56 7.56
C VAL A 126 -7.83 7.02 6.12
N ASN A 127 -9.07 7.09 5.65
CA ASN A 127 -9.39 7.55 4.29
C ASN A 127 -9.07 9.03 4.09
N THR A 128 -9.25 9.88 5.11
CA THR A 128 -8.86 11.30 5.05
C THR A 128 -7.34 11.44 4.90
N ILE A 129 -6.56 10.67 5.66
CA ILE A 129 -5.11 10.64 5.55
C ILE A 129 -4.68 10.12 4.18
N ALA A 130 -5.28 9.02 3.71
CA ALA A 130 -5.00 8.45 2.39
C ALA A 130 -5.26 9.46 1.27
N ARG A 131 -6.38 10.21 1.31
CA ARG A 131 -6.65 11.26 0.33
C ARG A 131 -5.57 12.35 0.31
N ARG A 132 -5.08 12.78 1.48
CA ARG A 132 -3.98 13.74 1.57
C ARG A 132 -2.68 13.17 0.99
N ARG A 133 -2.39 11.90 1.27
CA ARG A 133 -1.24 11.18 0.71
C ARG A 133 -1.33 11.05 -0.81
N ALA A 134 -2.52 10.81 -1.36
CA ALA A 134 -2.74 10.75 -2.81
C ALA A 134 -2.38 12.09 -3.49
N LEU A 135 -2.85 13.21 -2.93
CA LEU A 135 -2.53 14.55 -3.44
C LEU A 135 -1.03 14.84 -3.35
N TRP A 136 -0.39 14.44 -2.25
CA TRP A 136 1.06 14.58 -2.11
C TRP A 136 1.80 13.73 -3.14
N LEU A 137 1.42 12.47 -3.35
CA LEU A 137 2.02 11.59 -4.36
C LEU A 137 1.86 12.13 -5.79
N GLU A 138 0.72 12.76 -6.12
CA GLU A 138 0.53 13.43 -7.41
C GLU A 138 1.57 14.54 -7.62
N SER A 139 1.82 15.36 -6.59
CA SER A 139 2.84 16.42 -6.68
C SER A 139 4.27 15.90 -6.83
N ARG A 140 4.51 14.63 -6.49
CA ARG A 140 5.81 13.95 -6.57
C ARG A 140 6.00 13.17 -7.87
N ILE A 141 5.02 13.14 -8.78
CA ILE A 141 5.14 12.41 -10.05
C ILE A 141 6.45 12.71 -10.81
N PRO A 142 6.89 13.98 -10.94
CA PRO A 142 8.15 14.29 -11.62
C PRO A 142 9.38 13.63 -10.98
N ASP A 143 9.37 13.43 -9.67
CA ASP A 143 10.47 12.79 -8.95
C ASP A 143 10.40 11.25 -8.97
N LEU A 144 9.21 10.69 -9.22
CA LEU A 144 8.94 9.25 -9.12
C LEU A 144 8.97 8.54 -10.47
N PHE A 145 8.75 9.27 -11.57
CA PHE A 145 8.63 8.71 -12.91
C PHE A 145 9.53 9.44 -13.90
N LEU A 146 10.34 8.69 -14.65
CA LEU A 146 11.30 9.22 -15.61
C LEU A 146 10.62 10.00 -16.75
N ALA A 147 9.48 9.50 -17.24
CA ALA A 147 8.75 10.09 -18.37
C ALA A 147 8.06 11.44 -18.06
N ALA A 148 8.06 11.90 -16.80
CA ALA A 148 7.49 13.19 -16.44
C ALA A 148 8.48 14.36 -16.59
N GLY A 149 9.78 14.08 -16.72
CA GLY A 149 10.83 15.09 -16.88
C GLY A 149 11.05 15.60 -18.31
N ASP A 150 10.62 14.85 -19.32
CA ASP A 150 10.94 15.14 -20.74
C ASP A 150 9.94 16.11 -21.42
N GLY A 151 8.99 16.69 -20.66
CA GLY A 151 7.88 17.49 -21.19
C GLY A 151 7.87 18.99 -20.82
N GLU A 152 8.83 19.47 -20.02
CA GLU A 152 8.90 20.87 -19.57
C GLU A 152 10.26 21.54 -19.88
N GLU A 153 10.86 21.27 -21.04
CA GLU A 153 11.73 22.28 -21.66
C GLU A 153 10.87 23.29 -22.41
N ASN A 154 10.48 24.33 -21.68
CA ASN A 154 9.73 25.49 -22.14
C ASN A 154 10.57 26.32 -23.14
N PRO A 155 10.02 26.75 -24.30
CA PRO A 155 10.68 27.75 -25.15
C PRO A 155 10.72 29.15 -24.51
#